data_AF-A0A242B0C1-F1
#
_entry.id   AF-A0A242B0C1-F1
#
_cell.length_a   1.000
_cell.length_b   1.000
_cell.length_c   1.000
_cell.angle_alpha   90.00
_cell.angle_beta   90.00
_cell.angle_gamma   90.00
#
_symmetry.space_group_name_H-M   'P 1'
#
loop_
_entity.id
_entity.type
_entity.pdbx_description
1 polymer ?
#
loop_
_entity_poly.entity_id
_entity_poly.type
_entity_poly.pdbx_seq_one_letter_code
_entity_poly.pdbx_strand_id
1 'polypeptide(L)'
;MLFPKYPSYLRRATIASAYGKWSSWRSNYLNWEKERLEAIDNNKKFTKKAPIPQIEHNDFPVLYKGNMYNQIAEGYEIKVYKNNDWVWEKVVVSAKTDLIRRGITDWKQCNPKLIKRGIKYFLSFAYEKEVKLHKLKENDTRILAIDLGLTNSAV
;
A
#
# COMPACT_ATOMS: atom_id res chain seq x y z
N MET A 1 20.07 2.47 23.10
CA MET A 1 18.92 2.75 22.20
C MET A 1 18.96 1.72 21.08
N LEU A 2 17.90 0.93 20.85
CA LEU A 2 17.92 -0.28 20.02
C LEU A 2 18.20 -0.03 18.52
N PHE A 3 18.15 1.22 18.05
CA PHE A 3 18.45 1.59 16.65
C PHE A 3 19.09 3.00 16.56
N PRO A 4 20.42 3.14 16.70
CA PRO A 4 21.09 4.43 16.54
C PRO A 4 20.89 4.96 15.12
N LYS A 5 20.71 6.29 14.99
CA LYS A 5 20.55 7.01 13.72
C LYS A 5 19.37 6.59 12.82
N TYR A 6 18.44 5.74 13.28
CA TYR A 6 17.25 5.37 12.50
C TYR A 6 16.42 6.64 12.18
N PRO A 7 16.23 7.01 10.89
CA PRO A 7 15.41 8.13 10.46
C PRO A 7 14.01 8.11 11.08
N SER A 8 13.60 9.21 11.70
CA SER A 8 12.38 9.30 12.51
C SER A 8 11.10 8.98 11.74
N TYR A 9 10.94 9.50 10.52
CA TYR A 9 9.75 9.23 9.70
C TYR A 9 9.73 7.79 9.17
N LEU A 10 10.90 7.23 8.83
CA LEU A 10 10.98 5.82 8.47
C LEU A 10 10.58 4.93 9.66
N ARG A 11 11.03 5.25 10.88
CA ARG A 11 10.66 4.53 12.09
C ARG A 11 9.16 4.56 12.33
N ARG A 12 8.51 5.72 12.15
CA ARG A 12 7.04 5.82 12.24
C ARG A 12 6.37 4.95 11.18
N ALA A 13 6.88 4.97 9.95
CA ALA A 13 6.35 4.18 8.85
C ALA A 13 6.48 2.67 9.07
N THR A 14 7.61 2.18 9.62
CA THR A 14 7.76 0.77 9.97
C THR A 14 6.85 0.34 11.10
N ILE A 15 6.72 1.15 12.15
CA ILE A 15 5.81 0.86 13.28
C ILE A 15 4.37 0.78 12.78
N ALA A 16 3.92 1.77 12.00
CA ALA A 16 2.58 1.79 11.42
C ALA A 16 2.32 0.57 10.52
N SER A 17 3.31 0.20 9.71
CA SER A 17 3.21 -0.98 8.84
C SER A 17 3.12 -2.28 9.65
N ALA A 18 3.99 -2.46 10.66
CA ALA A 18 3.96 -3.63 11.53
C ALA A 18 2.62 -3.74 12.28
N TYR A 19 2.14 -2.62 12.83
CA TYR A 19 0.84 -2.55 13.49
C TYR A 19 -0.31 -2.92 12.55
N GLY A 20 -0.33 -2.39 11.32
CA GLY A 20 -1.36 -2.71 10.34
C GLY A 20 -1.41 -4.19 9.98
N LYS A 21 -0.24 -4.84 9.83
CA LYS A 21 -0.16 -6.28 9.56
C LYS A 21 -0.68 -7.12 10.72
N TRP A 22 -0.31 -6.76 11.95
CA TRP A 22 -0.81 -7.43 13.15
C TRP A 22 -2.32 -7.25 13.33
N SER A 23 -2.81 -6.02 13.14
CA SER A 23 -4.24 -5.72 13.19
C SER A 23 -5.02 -6.53 12.16
N SER A 24 -4.52 -6.63 10.93
CA SER A 24 -5.13 -7.42 9.86
C SER A 24 -5.19 -8.91 10.22
N TRP A 25 -4.08 -9.49 10.68
CA TRP A 25 -4.06 -10.88 11.14
C TRP A 25 -5.08 -11.11 12.27
N ARG A 26 -5.10 -10.25 13.28
CA ARG A 26 -6.00 -10.35 14.42
C ARG A 26 -7.47 -10.32 13.99
N SER A 27 -7.85 -9.38 13.12
CA SER A 27 -9.21 -9.30 12.59
C SER A 27 -9.59 -10.56 11.80
N ASN A 28 -8.69 -11.07 10.96
CA ASN A 28 -8.94 -12.31 10.22
C ASN A 28 -9.07 -13.53 11.15
N TYR A 29 -8.29 -13.58 12.23
CA TYR A 29 -8.38 -14.63 13.23
C TYR A 29 -9.72 -14.62 13.95
N LEU A 30 -10.19 -13.44 14.38
CA LEU A 30 -11.50 -13.30 15.03
C LEU A 30 -12.66 -13.69 14.09
N ASN A 31 -12.58 -13.31 12.80
CA ASN A 31 -13.56 -13.74 11.80
C ASN A 31 -13.57 -15.26 11.63
N TRP A 32 -12.39 -15.88 11.53
CA TRP A 32 -12.25 -17.33 11.47
C TRP A 32 -12.82 -18.03 12.71
N GLU A 33 -12.57 -17.49 13.91
CA GLU A 33 -13.09 -18.04 15.15
C GLU A 33 -14.62 -17.97 15.21
N LYS A 34 -15.20 -16.85 14.77
CA LYS A 34 -16.65 -16.69 14.67
C LYS A 34 -17.26 -17.71 13.69
N GLU A 35 -16.72 -17.83 12.48
CA GLU A 35 -17.17 -18.82 11.49
C GLU A 35 -17.06 -20.27 12.03
N ARG A 36 -15.99 -20.57 12.78
CA ARG A 36 -15.80 -21.88 13.41
C ARG A 36 -16.89 -22.17 14.44
N LEU A 37 -17.20 -21.21 15.31
CA LEU A 37 -18.25 -21.36 16.33
C LEU A 37 -19.62 -21.54 15.69
N GLU A 38 -19.95 -20.73 14.68
CA GLU A 38 -21.20 -20.87 13.93
C GLU A 38 -21.32 -22.24 13.24
N ALA A 39 -20.23 -22.80 12.71
CA ALA A 39 -20.24 -24.14 12.13
C ALA A 39 -20.51 -25.22 13.19
N ILE A 40 -19.90 -25.11 14.38
CA ILE A 40 -20.13 -26.04 15.50
C ILE A 40 -21.59 -25.99 15.96
N ASP A 41 -22.13 -24.79 16.16
CA ASP A 41 -23.52 -24.59 16.61
C ASP A 41 -24.53 -25.17 15.61
N ASN A 42 -24.22 -25.10 14.32
CA ASN A 42 -25.05 -25.65 13.25
C ASN A 42 -24.75 -27.14 12.93
N ASN A 43 -23.95 -27.84 13.76
CA ASN A 43 -23.49 -29.21 13.51
C ASN A 43 -22.85 -29.43 12.14
N LYS A 44 -22.19 -28.40 11.59
CA LYS A 44 -21.47 -28.44 10.32
C LYS A 44 -19.99 -28.72 10.55
N LYS A 45 -19.40 -29.55 9.68
CA LYS A 45 -17.96 -29.76 9.67
C LYS A 45 -17.24 -28.50 9.20
N PHE A 46 -16.33 -27.98 10.02
CA PHE A 46 -15.50 -26.83 9.69
C PHE A 46 -14.09 -27.26 9.23
N THR A 47 -13.70 -26.86 8.02
CA THR A 47 -12.44 -27.31 7.38
C THR A 47 -11.44 -26.18 7.12
N LYS A 48 -11.84 -24.92 7.33
CA LYS A 48 -10.99 -23.75 7.08
C LYS A 48 -9.89 -23.65 8.13
N LYS A 49 -8.65 -23.48 7.68
CA LYS A 49 -7.49 -23.33 8.58
C LYS A 49 -7.46 -21.94 9.21
N ALA A 50 -7.00 -21.88 10.46
CA ALA A 50 -6.79 -20.61 11.15
C ALA A 50 -5.71 -19.79 10.42
N PRO A 51 -5.87 -18.46 10.31
CA PRO A 51 -4.82 -17.60 9.79
C PRO A 51 -3.62 -17.60 10.75
N ILE A 52 -2.43 -17.79 10.20
CA ILE A 52 -1.16 -17.84 10.97
C ILE A 52 -0.52 -16.44 10.92
N PRO A 53 -0.03 -15.91 12.05
CA PRO A 53 0.67 -14.63 12.05
C PRO A 53 2.01 -14.79 11.33
N GLN A 54 2.21 -14.02 10.27
CA GLN A 54 3.49 -13.91 9.60
C GLN A 54 4.35 -12.87 10.34
N ILE A 55 5.56 -13.24 10.73
CA ILE A 55 6.48 -12.35 11.46
C ILE A 55 7.42 -11.62 10.50
N GLU A 56 7.88 -12.32 9.46
CA GLU A 56 8.77 -11.77 8.45
C GLU A 56 8.00 -11.26 7.24
N HIS A 57 8.22 -9.99 6.88
CA HIS A 57 7.56 -9.38 5.74
C HIS A 57 8.55 -8.70 4.81
N ASN A 58 8.42 -8.98 3.52
CA ASN A 58 9.09 -8.22 2.46
C ASN A 58 8.33 -6.92 2.22
N ASP A 59 8.61 -5.91 3.03
CA ASP A 59 7.95 -4.61 2.94
C ASP A 59 8.97 -3.47 2.98
N PHE A 60 8.66 -2.42 2.21
CA PHE A 60 9.43 -1.19 2.16
C PHE A 60 8.49 -0.04 2.54
N PRO A 61 8.66 0.53 3.75
CA PRO A 61 7.87 1.66 4.20
C PRO A 61 8.04 2.88 3.30
N VAL A 62 7.14 3.84 3.44
CA VAL A 62 7.15 5.09 2.67
C VAL A 62 8.44 5.87 2.92
N LEU A 63 9.06 6.32 1.83
CA LEU A 63 10.20 7.21 1.85
C LEU A 63 9.70 8.66 1.88
N TYR A 64 9.56 9.22 3.07
CA TYR A 64 9.12 10.61 3.24
C TYR A 64 10.13 11.61 2.67
N LYS A 65 9.63 12.58 1.89
CA LYS A 65 10.43 13.67 1.30
C LYS A 65 11.25 14.41 2.38
N GLY A 66 12.52 14.70 2.09
CA GLY A 66 13.44 15.38 3.02
C GLY A 66 14.02 14.49 4.12
N ASN A 67 13.39 13.35 4.44
CA ASN A 67 13.91 12.41 5.43
C ASN A 67 14.59 11.21 4.78
N MET A 68 13.93 10.63 3.76
CA MET A 68 14.29 9.36 3.12
C MET A 68 14.39 9.44 1.61
N TYR A 69 13.84 10.49 0.99
CA TYR A 69 13.76 10.65 -0.45
C TYR A 69 13.84 12.14 -0.80
N ASN A 70 14.55 12.49 -1.88
CA ASN A 70 14.45 13.79 -2.52
C ASN A 70 14.42 13.64 -4.03
N GLN A 71 13.76 14.58 -4.71
CA GLN A 71 13.86 14.74 -6.15
C GLN A 71 14.98 15.73 -6.46
N ILE A 72 15.87 15.34 -7.37
CA ILE A 72 17.03 16.11 -7.81
C ILE A 72 16.98 16.29 -9.33
N ALA A 73 17.80 17.18 -9.89
CA ALA A 73 17.81 17.45 -11.34
C ALA A 73 18.02 16.18 -12.17
N GLU A 74 18.90 15.29 -11.72
CA GLU A 74 19.31 14.06 -12.42
C GLU A 74 18.37 12.85 -12.14
N GLY A 75 17.32 13.04 -11.33
CA GLY A 75 16.43 11.94 -10.92
C GLY A 75 16.04 12.04 -9.45
N TYR A 76 16.45 11.06 -8.67
CA TYR A 76 16.10 10.98 -7.25
C TYR A 76 17.30 10.60 -6.42
N GLU A 77 17.27 10.94 -5.13
CA GLU A 77 18.15 10.35 -4.14
C GLU A 77 17.29 9.71 -3.04
N ILE A 78 17.76 8.58 -2.53
CA ILE A 78 17.12 7.88 -1.42
C ILE A 78 18.13 7.61 -0.33
N LYS A 79 17.67 7.63 0.92
CA LYS A 79 18.51 7.28 2.06
C LYS A 79 18.46 5.77 2.27
N VAL A 80 19.62 5.13 2.28
CA VAL A 80 19.78 3.69 2.46
C VAL A 80 20.70 3.41 3.64
N TYR A 81 20.52 2.25 4.25
CA TYR A 81 21.40 1.79 5.32
C TYR A 81 22.55 0.98 4.73
N LYS A 82 23.78 1.51 4.81
CA LYS A 82 25.02 0.88 4.33
C LYS A 82 26.13 1.13 5.33
N ASN A 83 27.01 0.15 5.55
CA ASN A 83 28.18 0.28 6.41
C ASN A 83 27.87 0.87 7.81
N ASN A 84 26.76 0.40 8.41
CA ASN A 84 26.26 0.88 9.71
C ASN A 84 25.87 2.37 9.78
N ASP A 85 25.61 3.00 8.63
CA ASP A 85 25.11 4.37 8.60
C ASP A 85 23.99 4.55 7.56
N TRP A 86 23.23 5.62 7.74
CA TRP A 86 22.20 6.04 6.80
C TRP A 86 22.78 7.08 5.84
N VAL A 87 23.05 6.65 4.62
CA VAL A 87 23.68 7.46 3.57
C VAL A 87 22.69 7.79 2.46
N TRP A 88 22.84 8.95 1.84
CA TRP A 88 22.09 9.32 0.64
C TRP A 88 22.75 8.70 -0.58
N GLU A 89 21.95 8.04 -1.42
CA GLU A 89 22.38 7.43 -2.67
C GLU A 89 21.55 8.00 -3.82
N LYS A 90 22.23 8.46 -4.86
CA LYS A 90 21.56 8.87 -6.10
C LYS A 90 21.04 7.63 -6.81
N VAL A 91 19.80 7.70 -7.29
CA VAL A 91 19.15 6.64 -8.07
C VAL A 91 18.66 7.19 -9.40
N VAL A 92 19.18 6.61 -10.47
CA VAL A 92 18.73 6.90 -11.83
C VAL A 92 17.62 5.91 -12.17
N VAL A 93 16.44 6.44 -12.47
CA VAL A 93 15.28 5.64 -12.85
C VAL A 93 15.29 5.46 -14.37
N SER A 94 15.57 4.24 -14.82
CA SER A 94 15.70 3.89 -16.24
C SER A 94 14.37 3.91 -17.01
N ALA A 95 13.26 3.62 -16.34
CA ALA A 95 11.93 3.63 -16.94
C ALA A 95 10.99 4.52 -16.12
N LYS A 96 10.59 5.66 -16.70
CA LYS A 96 9.61 6.56 -16.10
C LYS A 96 8.21 6.16 -16.55
N THR A 97 7.24 6.31 -15.66
CA THR A 97 5.83 6.11 -16.02
C THR A 97 5.42 7.23 -16.98
N ASP A 98 4.82 6.88 -18.10
CA ASP A 98 4.21 7.83 -19.01
C ASP A 98 2.92 8.41 -18.37
N LEU A 99 3.05 9.58 -17.77
CA LEU A 99 1.95 10.27 -17.08
C LEU A 99 0.94 10.86 -18.08
N ILE A 100 1.38 11.19 -19.30
CA ILE A 100 0.54 11.75 -20.36
C ILE A 100 -0.43 10.68 -20.84
N ARG A 101 0.08 9.49 -21.20
CA ARG A 101 -0.76 8.37 -21.63
C ARG A 101 -1.74 7.91 -20.55
N ARG A 102 -1.41 8.14 -19.27
CA ARG A 102 -2.29 7.84 -18.13
C ARG A 102 -3.31 8.94 -17.81
N GLY A 103 -3.18 10.13 -18.40
CA GLY A 103 -4.07 11.27 -18.11
C GLY A 103 -3.95 11.80 -16.68
N ILE A 104 -2.75 11.70 -16.07
CA ILE A 104 -2.51 12.08 -14.66
C ILE A 104 -1.42 13.14 -14.49
N THR A 105 -1.14 13.93 -15.53
CA THR A 105 -0.08 14.96 -15.51
C THR A 105 -0.34 16.07 -14.50
N ASP A 106 -1.60 16.31 -14.15
CA ASP A 106 -2.04 17.33 -13.19
C ASP A 106 -2.33 16.77 -11.78
N TRP A 107 -2.03 15.49 -11.55
CA TRP A 107 -2.22 14.86 -10.24
C TRP A 107 -1.03 15.13 -9.33
N LYS A 108 -1.28 15.30 -8.03
CA LYS A 108 -0.22 15.46 -7.04
C LYS A 108 0.49 14.14 -6.82
N GLN A 109 1.80 14.13 -7.07
CA GLN A 109 2.66 12.99 -6.79
C GLN A 109 2.93 12.86 -5.28
N CYS A 110 2.67 11.69 -4.71
CA CYS A 110 2.89 11.39 -3.30
C CYS A 110 4.29 10.82 -3.03
N ASN A 111 4.64 10.66 -1.75
CA ASN A 111 5.92 10.06 -1.36
C ASN A 111 6.03 8.60 -1.86
N PRO A 112 7.19 8.18 -2.38
CA PRO A 112 7.33 6.86 -2.96
C PRO A 112 7.54 5.75 -1.92
N LYS A 113 7.36 4.51 -2.38
CA LYS A 113 7.88 3.29 -1.75
C LYS A 113 8.86 2.60 -2.68
N LEU A 114 9.79 1.84 -2.11
CA LEU A 114 10.61 0.93 -2.88
C LEU A 114 9.84 -0.37 -3.10
N ILE A 115 9.82 -0.94 -4.31
CA ILE A 115 9.19 -2.23 -4.57
C ILE A 115 10.22 -3.14 -5.24
N LYS A 116 10.45 -4.31 -4.64
CA LYS A 116 11.26 -5.36 -5.26
C LYS A 116 10.37 -6.22 -6.17
N ARG A 117 10.74 -6.37 -7.44
CA ARG A 117 10.14 -7.37 -8.36
C ARG A 117 11.26 -8.16 -9.03
N GLY A 118 11.39 -9.43 -8.64
CA GLY A 118 12.53 -10.27 -9.04
C GLY A 118 13.85 -9.66 -8.59
N ILE A 119 14.75 -9.43 -9.54
CA ILE A 119 16.07 -8.81 -9.31
C ILE A 119 16.06 -7.27 -9.39
N LYS A 120 14.91 -6.66 -9.75
CA LYS A 120 14.79 -5.21 -9.97
C LYS A 120 14.08 -4.53 -8.82
N TYR A 121 14.46 -3.27 -8.59
CA TYR A 121 13.82 -2.37 -7.64
C TYR A 121 13.15 -1.22 -8.38
N PHE A 122 11.98 -0.81 -7.91
CA PHE A 122 11.17 0.24 -8.50
C PHE A 122 10.84 1.29 -7.45
N LEU A 123 10.95 2.56 -7.81
CA LEU A 123 10.42 3.65 -7.02
C LEU A 123 8.96 3.85 -7.42
N SER A 124 8.05 3.39 -6.57
CA SER A 124 6.61 3.39 -6.83
C SER A 124 5.97 4.61 -6.19
N PHE A 125 5.35 5.44 -7.01
CA PHE A 125 4.67 6.67 -6.60
C PHE A 125 3.16 6.47 -6.66
N ALA A 126 2.47 6.88 -5.59
CA ALA A 126 1.04 7.11 -5.64
C ALA A 126 0.77 8.52 -6.18
N TYR A 127 -0.39 8.72 -6.80
CA TYR A 127 -0.85 10.01 -7.29
C TYR A 127 -2.24 10.28 -6.73
N GLU A 128 -2.48 11.50 -6.29
CA GLU A 128 -3.77 11.94 -5.75
C GLU A 128 -4.29 13.17 -6.50
N LYS A 129 -5.61 13.21 -6.70
CA LYS A 129 -6.31 14.38 -7.23
C LYS A 129 -7.68 14.47 -6.57
N GLU A 130 -8.03 15.66 -6.13
CA GLU A 130 -9.39 15.93 -5.66
C GLU A 130 -10.30 16.07 -6.88
N VAL A 131 -11.38 15.28 -6.91
CA VAL A 131 -12.37 15.31 -7.99
C VAL A 131 -13.70 15.79 -7.41
N LYS A 132 -14.17 16.95 -7.88
CA LYS A 132 -15.50 17.45 -7.54
C LYS A 132 -16.54 16.66 -8.33
N LEU A 133 -17.39 15.91 -7.63
CA LEU A 133 -18.52 15.23 -8.24
C LEU A 133 -19.55 16.28 -8.70
N HIS A 134 -20.04 16.13 -9.94
CA HIS A 134 -21.11 16.96 -10.44
C HIS A 134 -22.41 16.66 -9.66
N LYS A 135 -23.02 17.69 -9.07
CA LYS A 135 -24.39 17.60 -8.56
C LYS A 135 -25.34 17.92 -9.70
N LEU A 136 -25.76 16.89 -10.44
CA LEU A 136 -26.82 17.02 -11.44
C LEU A 136 -28.17 17.17 -10.73
N LYS A 137 -29.12 17.85 -11.37
CA LYS A 137 -30.52 17.83 -10.92
C LYS A 137 -31.06 16.42 -11.09
N GLU A 138 -32.07 16.03 -10.31
CA GLU A 138 -32.66 14.67 -10.37
C GLU A 138 -33.08 14.29 -11.80
N ASN A 139 -33.74 15.21 -12.52
CA ASN A 139 -34.18 14.98 -13.90
C ASN A 139 -33.04 14.82 -14.91
N ASP A 140 -31.83 15.29 -14.59
CA ASP A 140 -30.64 15.19 -15.45
C ASP A 140 -29.74 14.00 -15.02
N THR A 141 -30.14 13.25 -14.00
CA THR A 141 -29.35 12.15 -13.42
C THR A 141 -29.70 10.84 -14.11
N ARG A 142 -28.69 10.17 -14.69
CA ARG A 142 -28.85 8.79 -15.18
C ARG A 142 -28.60 7.83 -14.03
N ILE A 143 -29.56 6.95 -13.78
CA ILE A 143 -29.43 5.87 -12.81
C ILE A 143 -28.77 4.69 -13.51
N LEU A 144 -27.61 4.27 -12.99
CA LEU A 144 -26.97 3.01 -13.37
C LEU A 144 -27.22 2.00 -12.24
N ALA A 145 -28.13 1.06 -12.47
CA ALA A 145 -28.26 -0.10 -11.61
C ALA A 145 -27.15 -1.09 -11.98
N ILE A 146 -26.44 -1.58 -10.97
CA ILE A 146 -25.38 -2.59 -11.14
C ILE A 146 -25.73 -3.73 -10.19
N ASP A 147 -25.91 -4.93 -10.73
CA ASP A 147 -26.07 -6.16 -9.96
C ASP A 147 -24.80 -7.02 -10.06
N LEU A 148 -24.35 -7.56 -8.92
CA LEU A 148 -23.21 -8.48 -8.89
C LEU A 148 -23.71 -9.90 -9.15
N GLY A 149 -23.61 -10.33 -10.40
CA GLY A 149 -23.97 -11.68 -10.80
C GLY A 149 -23.03 -12.75 -10.24
N LEU A 150 -23.56 -13.95 -10.01
CA LEU A 150 -22.75 -15.13 -9.67
C LEU A 150 -21.94 -15.64 -10.86
N THR A 151 -22.46 -15.46 -12.09
CA THR A 151 -21.87 -15.93 -13.35
C THR A 151 -21.25 -14.81 -14.19
N ASN A 152 -21.67 -13.56 -13.97
CA ASN A 152 -21.17 -12.37 -14.65
C ASN A 152 -20.59 -11.40 -13.62
N SER A 153 -19.48 -10.73 -13.93
CA SER A 153 -18.83 -9.81 -12.99
C SER A 153 -19.72 -8.63 -12.54
N ALA A 154 -20.58 -8.15 -13.43
CA ALA A 154 -21.64 -7.18 -13.16
C ALA A 154 -22.68 -7.23 -14.30
N VAL A 155 -23.95 -6.96 -14.00
CA VAL A 155 -25.06 -6.81 -14.95
C VAL A 155 -25.75 -5.47 -14.73
#